data_AF-A0A7S1W2Q5-F1
#
_entry.id   AF-A0A7S1W2Q5-F1
#
_cell.length_a   1.000
_cell.length_b   1.000
_cell.length_c   1.000
_cell.angle_alpha   90.00
_cell.angle_beta   90.00
_cell.angle_gamma   90.00
#
_symmetry.space_group_name_H-M   'P 1'
#
loop_
_entity.id
_entity.type
_entity.pdbx_description
1 polymer ?
#
loop_
_entity_poly.entity_id
_entity_poly.type
_entity_poly.pdbx_seq_one_letter_code
_entity_poly.pdbx_strand_id
1 'polypeptide(L)'
;LGLAFLWLLFVCCVRQQIRLAININIVAAKFVYSNPQVVTVPVVQALLGIVYSFIWAFAASLILSEVSNDGTPTEYYATWAEAYGTKDSIGACTSMWPSGSVWK
;
A
#
# COMPACT_ATOMS: atom_id res chain seq x y z
N LEU A 1 34.91 33.25 7.64
CA LEU A 1 35.90 32.15 7.59
C LEU A 1 35.36 30.82 8.13
N GLY A 2 34.74 30.77 9.33
CA GLY A 2 34.23 29.50 9.90
C GLY A 2 33.16 28.75 9.07
N LEU A 3 32.22 29.47 8.44
CA LEU A 3 31.18 28.87 7.58
C LEU A 3 31.75 28.18 6.32
N ALA A 4 32.78 28.75 5.71
CA ALA A 4 33.42 28.16 4.53
C ALA A 4 34.16 26.85 4.89
N PHE A 5 34.74 26.78 6.08
CA PHE A 5 35.43 25.59 6.57
C PHE A 5 34.46 24.45 6.89
N LEU A 6 33.32 24.76 7.54
CA LEU A 6 32.24 23.80 7.78
C LEU A 6 31.66 23.25 6.48
N TRP A 7 31.45 24.11 5.47
CA TRP A 7 30.98 23.68 4.15
C TRP A 7 31.96 22.75 3.45
N LEU A 8 33.25 23.08 3.47
CA LEU A 8 34.31 22.23 2.90
C LEU A 8 34.38 20.86 3.60
N LEU A 9 34.25 20.83 4.93
CA LEU A 9 34.26 19.60 5.71
C LEU A 9 33.04 18.73 5.38
N PHE A 10 31.86 19.34 5.27
CA PHE A 10 30.64 18.64 4.84
C PHE A 10 30.77 18.04 3.43
N VAL A 11 31.26 18.81 2.46
CA VAL A 11 31.50 18.33 1.09
C VAL A 11 32.53 17.19 1.06
N CYS A 12 33.56 17.25 1.90
CA CYS A 12 34.53 16.16 2.05
C CYS A 12 33.92 14.89 2.65
N CYS A 13 33.04 15.02 3.65
CA CYS A 13 32.34 13.87 4.25
C CYS A 13 31.37 13.19 3.27
N VAL A 14 30.63 13.96 2.47
CA VAL A 14 29.66 13.42 1.49
C VAL A 14 30.34 12.83 0.24
N ARG A 15 31.62 13.17 -0.01
CA ARG A 15 32.39 12.70 -1.17
C ARG A 15 32.50 11.18 -1.27
N GLN A 16 32.55 10.48 -0.13
CA GLN A 16 32.58 9.02 -0.10
C GLN A 16 31.22 8.41 -0.45
N GLN A 17 30.11 9.03 0.00
CA GLN A 17 28.76 8.58 -0.34
C GLN A 17 28.46 8.73 -1.84
N ILE A 18 28.92 9.83 -2.46
CA ILE A 18 28.78 10.04 -3.92
C ILE A 18 29.55 8.96 -4.69
N ARG A 19 30.78 8.63 -4.29
CA ARG A 19 31.58 7.57 -4.93
C ARG A 19 30.93 6.19 -4.76
N LEU A 20 30.37 5.92 -3.59
CA LEU A 20 29.64 4.68 -3.33
C LEU A 20 28.42 4.56 -4.24
N ALA A 21 27.61 5.61 -4.34
CA ALA A 21 26.43 5.64 -5.21
C ALA A 21 26.78 5.42 -6.69
N ILE A 22 27.86 6.04 -7.19
CA ILE A 22 28.34 5.84 -8.58
C ILE A 22 28.78 4.39 -8.80
N ASN A 23 29.57 3.83 -7.88
CA ASN A 23 30.06 2.46 -8.01
C ASN A 23 28.92 1.44 -7.97
N ILE A 24 27.89 1.67 -7.13
CA ILE A 24 26.69 0.84 -7.09
C ILE A 24 25.96 0.88 -8.44
N ASN A 25 25.78 2.06 -9.04
CA ASN A 25 25.13 2.18 -10.35
C ASN A 25 25.93 1.50 -11.47
N ILE A 26 27.27 1.55 -11.43
CA ILE A 26 28.11 0.83 -12.40
C ILE A 26 27.93 -0.68 -12.25
N VAL A 27 27.90 -1.19 -11.02
CA VAL A 27 27.67 -2.62 -10.77
C VAL A 27 26.26 -3.02 -11.19
N ALA A 28 25.25 -2.20 -10.88
CA ALA A 28 23.87 -2.43 -11.30
C ALA A 28 23.75 -2.46 -12.84
N ALA A 29 24.39 -1.53 -13.55
CA ALA A 29 24.41 -1.52 -15.00
C ALA A 29 25.08 -2.77 -15.59
N LYS A 30 26.23 -3.20 -15.04
CA LYS A 30 26.89 -4.45 -15.44
C LYS A 30 26.04 -5.67 -15.15
N PHE A 31 25.35 -5.69 -14.01
CA PHE A 31 24.46 -6.78 -13.63
C PHE A 31 23.25 -6.89 -14.56
N VAL A 32 22.63 -5.77 -14.93
CA VAL A 32 21.54 -5.71 -15.90
C VAL A 32 22.00 -6.15 -17.29
N TYR A 33 23.21 -5.75 -17.70
CA TYR A 33 23.79 -6.20 -18.97
C TYR A 33 24.02 -7.71 -19.02
N SER A 34 24.59 -8.29 -17.96
CA SER A 34 24.84 -9.73 -17.88
C SER A 34 23.57 -10.56 -17.66
N ASN A 35 22.54 -9.99 -17.03
CA ASN A 35 21.29 -10.68 -16.71
C ASN A 35 20.07 -9.85 -17.16
N PRO A 36 19.78 -9.80 -18.47
CA PRO A 36 18.67 -8.99 -19.01
C PRO A 36 17.30 -9.41 -18.47
N GLN A 37 17.16 -10.65 -18.02
CA GLN A 37 15.92 -11.16 -17.43
C GLN A 37 15.51 -10.43 -16.15
N VAL A 38 16.45 -9.83 -15.40
CA VAL A 38 16.12 -9.19 -14.12
C VAL A 38 15.23 -7.96 -14.29
N VAL A 39 15.32 -7.27 -15.44
CA VAL A 39 14.45 -6.12 -15.76
C VAL A 39 13.01 -6.57 -15.99
N THR A 40 12.78 -7.82 -16.39
CA THR A 40 11.43 -8.34 -16.66
C THR A 40 10.65 -8.64 -15.38
N VAL A 41 11.34 -8.91 -14.27
CA VAL A 41 10.71 -9.25 -12.98
C VAL A 41 9.74 -8.16 -12.48
N PRO A 42 10.13 -6.88 -12.33
CA PRO A 42 9.21 -5.83 -11.88
C PRO A 42 8.08 -5.58 -12.88
N VAL A 43 8.31 -5.76 -14.19
CA VAL A 43 7.28 -5.61 -15.22
C VAL A 43 6.21 -6.69 -15.08
N VAL A 44 6.61 -7.95 -14.95
CA VAL A 44 5.69 -9.08 -14.74
C VAL A 44 4.97 -8.94 -13.40
N GLN A 45 5.66 -8.51 -12.34
CA GLN A 45 5.06 -8.26 -11.03
C GLN A 45 3.97 -7.18 -11.11
N ALA A 46 4.21 -6.09 -11.83
CA ALA A 46 3.21 -5.03 -12.03
C ALA A 46 1.97 -5.55 -12.78
N LEU A 47 2.18 -6.33 -13.86
CA LEU A 47 1.07 -6.92 -14.63
C LEU A 47 0.23 -7.89 -13.78
N LEU A 48 0.89 -8.76 -13.01
CA LEU A 48 0.19 -9.65 -12.08
C LEU A 48 -0.58 -8.87 -11.00
N GLY A 49 0.00 -7.79 -10.49
CA GLY A 49 -0.69 -6.90 -9.53
C GLY A 49 -1.94 -6.24 -10.12
N ILE A 50 -1.90 -5.83 -11.39
CA ILE A 50 -3.06 -5.26 -12.09
C ILE A 50 -4.14 -6.32 -12.28
N VAL A 51 -3.79 -7.50 -12.80
CA VAL A 51 -4.74 -8.61 -13.01
C VAL A 51 -5.37 -9.05 -11.70
N TYR A 52 -4.56 -9.18 -10.65
CA TYR A 52 -5.06 -9.52 -9.32
C TYR A 52 -6.04 -8.47 -8.79
N SER A 53 -5.73 -7.18 -8.94
CA SER A 53 -6.63 -6.09 -8.53
C SER A 53 -7.99 -6.16 -9.25
N PHE A 54 -8.00 -6.47 -10.55
CA PHE A 54 -9.24 -6.65 -11.31
C PHE A 54 -10.04 -7.87 -10.85
N ILE A 55 -9.38 -9.01 -10.67
CA ILE A 55 -10.04 -10.23 -10.18
C ILE A 55 -10.63 -9.99 -8.79
N TRP A 56 -9.87 -9.34 -7.90
CA TRP A 56 -10.32 -9.01 -6.56
C TRP A 56 -11.52 -8.06 -6.60
N ALA A 57 -11.47 -6.99 -7.39
CA ALA A 57 -12.57 -6.04 -7.51
C ALA A 57 -13.83 -6.70 -8.10
N PHE A 58 -13.66 -7.57 -9.10
CA PHE A 58 -14.76 -8.31 -9.68
C PHE A 58 -15.39 -9.27 -8.66
N ALA A 59 -14.58 -10.04 -7.93
CA ALA A 59 -15.06 -10.93 -6.88
C ALA A 59 -15.77 -10.16 -5.76
N ALA A 60 -15.22 -9.01 -5.33
CA ALA A 60 -15.84 -8.15 -4.33
C ALA A 60 -17.20 -7.61 -4.83
N SER A 61 -17.30 -7.22 -6.10
CA SER A 61 -18.56 -6.73 -6.69
C SER A 61 -19.65 -7.80 -6.77
N LEU A 62 -19.27 -9.05 -7.05
CA LEU A 62 -20.20 -10.19 -7.07
C LEU A 62 -20.68 -10.56 -5.67
N ILE A 63 -19.80 -10.45 -4.67
CA ILE A 63 -20.21 -10.67 -3.27
C ILE A 63 -21.19 -9.57 -2.85
N LEU A 64 -20.91 -8.33 -3.22
CA LEU A 64 -21.76 -7.19 -2.87
C LEU A 64 -23.12 -7.22 -3.61
N SER A 65 -23.18 -7.74 -4.83
CA SER A 65 -24.44 -7.79 -5.59
C SER A 65 -25.50 -8.70 -4.97
N GLU A 66 -25.10 -9.66 -4.13
CA GLU A 66 -26.00 -10.58 -3.43
C GLU A 66 -26.46 -10.03 -2.06
N VAL A 67 -25.87 -8.94 -1.59
CA VAL A 67 -26.23 -8.33 -0.30
C VAL A 67 -27.35 -7.32 -0.51
N SER A 68 -28.41 -7.41 0.30
CA SER A 68 -29.49 -6.42 0.27
C SER A 68 -29.00 -5.05 0.74
N ASN A 69 -29.64 -3.96 0.28
CA ASN A 69 -29.25 -2.60 0.62
C ASN A 69 -29.20 -2.34 2.15
N ASP A 70 -29.98 -3.08 2.93
CA ASP A 70 -30.00 -3.02 4.40
C ASP A 70 -28.72 -3.58 5.05
N GLY A 71 -27.95 -4.40 4.33
CA GLY A 71 -26.68 -4.97 4.79
C GLY A 71 -25.47 -4.07 4.56
N THR A 72 -25.60 -3.08 3.68
CA THR A 72 -24.56 -2.05 3.43
C THR A 72 -25.14 -0.64 3.54
N PRO A 73 -25.63 -0.26 4.72
CA PRO A 73 -26.15 1.08 4.96
C PRO A 73 -25.04 2.12 4.75
N THR A 74 -25.26 3.07 3.84
CA THR A 74 -24.34 4.18 3.55
C THR A 74 -24.53 5.39 4.47
N GLU A 75 -25.39 5.24 5.47
CA GLU A 75 -25.76 6.32 6.39
C GLU A 75 -24.71 6.52 7.48
N TYR A 76 -24.64 7.75 7.99
CA TYR A 76 -23.77 8.08 9.12
C TYR A 76 -24.48 7.73 10.43
N TYR A 77 -23.88 6.84 11.23
CA TYR A 77 -24.40 6.50 12.55
C TYR A 77 -23.98 7.54 13.59
N ALA A 78 -24.95 8.09 14.31
CA ALA A 78 -24.70 9.09 15.35
C ALA A 78 -24.01 8.50 16.59
N THR A 79 -24.21 7.19 16.86
CA THR A 79 -23.61 6.52 18.03
C THR A 79 -23.04 5.15 17.69
N TRP A 80 -21.94 4.78 18.36
CA TRP A 80 -21.30 3.48 18.16
C TRP A 80 -22.20 2.29 18.54
N ALA A 81 -23.06 2.49 19.53
CA ALA A 81 -24.01 1.48 20.00
C ALA A 81 -25.04 1.09 18.92
N GLU A 82 -25.40 2.03 18.05
CA GLU A 82 -26.32 1.80 16.92
C GLU A 82 -25.63 1.04 15.77
N ALA A 83 -24.38 1.40 15.48
CA ALA A 83 -23.60 0.77 14.40
C ALA A 83 -23.11 -0.65 14.76
N TYR A 84 -22.51 -0.84 15.95
CA TYR A 84 -21.89 -2.10 16.35
C TYR A 84 -22.80 -2.99 17.20
N GLY A 85 -23.75 -2.39 17.92
CA GLY A 85 -24.60 -3.08 18.88
C GLY A 85 -24.09 -2.97 20.31
N THR A 86 -24.95 -3.34 21.26
CA THR A 86 -24.63 -3.45 22.69
C THR A 86 -24.66 -4.92 23.12
N LYS A 87 -24.39 -5.23 24.40
CA LYS A 87 -24.46 -6.61 24.90
C LYS A 87 -25.84 -7.26 24.72
N ASP A 88 -26.89 -6.45 24.63
CA ASP A 88 -28.28 -6.87 24.59
C ASP A 88 -28.97 -6.58 23.24
N SER A 89 -28.30 -5.89 22.30
CA SER A 89 -28.87 -5.52 20.99
C SER A 89 -27.86 -5.66 19.85
N ILE A 90 -28.25 -6.36 18.78
CA ILE A 90 -27.44 -6.49 17.56
C ILE A 90 -27.41 -5.13 16.84
N GLY A 91 -26.23 -4.68 16.42
CA GLY A 91 -26.04 -3.42 15.71
C GLY A 91 -26.31 -3.54 14.22
N ALA A 92 -26.56 -2.41 13.57
CA ALA A 92 -26.87 -2.40 12.13
C ALA A 92 -25.74 -3.04 11.29
N CYS A 93 -24.47 -2.75 11.57
CA CYS A 93 -23.32 -3.27 10.84
C CYS A 93 -22.90 -4.70 11.26
N THR A 94 -23.42 -5.21 12.37
CA THR A 94 -23.13 -6.56 12.90
C THR A 94 -24.30 -7.53 12.71
N SER A 95 -25.38 -7.08 12.07
CA SER A 95 -26.60 -7.85 11.85
C SER A 95 -26.53 -8.89 10.74
N MET A 96 -25.52 -8.82 9.87
CA MET A 96 -25.32 -9.75 8.75
C MET A 96 -23.96 -10.45 8.79
N TRP A 97 -23.89 -11.62 8.14
CA TRP A 97 -22.67 -12.41 8.01
C TRP A 97 -22.10 -12.27 6.59
N PRO A 98 -20.78 -12.04 6.43
CA PRO A 98 -19.77 -11.82 7.48
C PRO A 98 -19.94 -10.47 8.17
N SER A 99 -19.77 -10.44 9.50
CA SER A 99 -19.93 -9.23 10.30
C SER A 99 -18.92 -8.15 9.87
N GLY A 100 -19.41 -6.97 9.51
CA GLY A 100 -18.57 -5.83 9.15
C GLY A 100 -17.79 -5.27 10.33
N SER A 101 -16.73 -4.53 10.05
CA SER A 101 -16.02 -3.73 11.05
C SER A 101 -16.57 -2.30 11.04
N VAL A 102 -16.73 -1.72 12.23
CA VAL A 102 -17.11 -0.31 12.41
C VAL A 102 -15.83 0.52 12.56
N TRP A 103 -15.67 1.55 11.74
CA TRP A 103 -14.54 2.48 11.83
C TRP A 103 -14.66 3.32 13.11
N LYS A 104 -13.54 3.54 13.81
CA LYS A 104 -13.47 4.35 15.02
C LYS A 104 -13.00 5.77 14.72
#